data_AF-A0A945Z259-F1
#
_entry.id   AF-A0A945Z259-F1
#
_cell.length_a   1.000
_cell.length_b   1.000
_cell.length_c   1.000
_cell.angle_alpha   90.00
_cell.angle_beta   90.00
_cell.angle_gamma   90.00
#
_symmetry.space_group_name_H-M   'P 1'
#
loop_
_entity.id
_entity.type
_entity.pdbx_description
1 polymer ?
#
loop_
_entity_poly.entity_id
_entity_poly.type
_entity_poly.pdbx_seq_one_letter_code
_entity_poly.pdbx_strand_id
1 'polypeptide(L)' 'HSCISIDESGYPQIDYENCKGCFACMDECPKGAISREREVRAW' A
#
# COMPACT_ATOMS: atom_id res chain seq x y z
N HIS A 1 10.68 -2.04 4.11
CA HIS A 1 9.72 -0.93 3.93
C HIS A 1 10.05 -0.19 2.62
N SER A 2 10.04 -0.88 1.47
CA SER A 2 10.73 -0.36 0.26
C SER A 2 9.97 -0.66 -1.03
N CYS A 3 8.70 -1.04 -0.94
CA CYS A 3 7.86 -1.42 -2.09
C CYS A 3 6.92 -0.28 -2.52
N ILE A 4 7.25 0.97 -2.15
CA ILE A 4 6.49 2.17 -2.47
C ILE A 4 7.45 3.11 -3.22
N SER A 5 7.07 3.56 -4.41
CA SER A 5 7.82 4.51 -5.22
C SER A 5 6.88 5.59 -5.76
N ILE A 6 7.43 6.72 -6.21
CA ILE A 6 6.64 7.80 -6.84
C ILE A 6 6.95 7.79 -8.34
N ASP A 7 5.92 7.80 -9.18
CA ASP A 7 6.09 7.91 -10.63
C ASP A 7 6.33 9.37 -11.09
N GLU A 8 6.60 9.54 -12.39
CA GLU A 8 6.86 10.84 -13.02
C GLU A 8 5.69 11.83 -12.92
N SER A 9 4.47 11.35 -12.71
CA SER A 9 3.28 12.17 -12.48
C SER A 9 3.04 12.48 -10.99
N GLY A 10 3.90 11.98 -10.10
CA GLY A 10 3.82 12.22 -8.67
C GLY A 10 2.86 11.29 -7.92
N TYR A 11 2.40 10.20 -8.54
CA TYR A 11 1.52 9.24 -7.87
C TYR A 11 2.32 8.09 -7.24
N PRO A 12 1.86 7.56 -6.08
CA PRO A 12 2.50 6.43 -5.44
C PRO A 12 2.19 5.13 -6.19
N GLN A 13 3.23 4.40 -6.55
CA GLN A 13 3.21 3.07 -7.13
C GLN A 13 3.60 2.04 -6.06
N ILE A 14 2.84 0.96 -5.98
CA ILE A 14 3.08 -0.14 -5.04
C ILE A 14 3.54 -1.35 -5.83
N ASP A 15 4.72 -1.87 -5.48
CA ASP A 15 5.20 -3.15 -5.99
C ASP A 15 4.50 -4.28 -5.22
N TYR A 16 3.49 -4.87 -5.84
CA TYR A 16 2.71 -5.97 -5.28
C TYR A 16 3.49 -7.28 -5.18
N GLU A 17 4.54 -7.50 -5.96
CA GLU A 17 5.36 -8.71 -5.88
C GLU A 17 6.18 -8.73 -4.58
N ASN A 18 6.68 -7.55 -4.19
CA ASN A 18 7.42 -7.38 -2.95
C ASN A 18 6.55 -6.91 -1.77
N CYS A 19 5.25 -6.69 -2.00
CA CYS A 19 4.31 -6.27 -0.97
C CYS A 19 4.00 -7.43 -0.01
N LYS A 20 4.33 -7.25 1.27
CA LYS A 20 4.09 -8.24 2.34
C LYS A 20 2.89 -7.90 3.22
N GLY A 21 2.09 -6.91 2.83
CA GLY A 21 0.95 -6.44 3.64
C GLY A 21 1.37 -5.79 4.96
N CYS A 22 2.49 -5.06 4.99
CA CYS A 22 2.96 -4.36 6.21
C CYS A 22 2.21 -3.04 6.49
N PHE A 23 1.34 -2.62 5.57
CA PHE A 23 0.50 -1.41 5.66
C PHE A 23 1.23 -0.06 5.77
N ALA A 24 2.54 -0.01 5.58
CA ALA A 24 3.27 1.27 5.62
C ALA A 24 2.80 2.29 4.56
N CYS A 25 2.28 1.83 3.42
CA CYS A 25 1.68 2.69 2.40
C CYS A 25 0.43 3.44 2.90
N MET A 26 -0.28 2.90 3.89
CA MET A 26 -1.41 3.57 4.53
C MET A 26 -0.93 4.72 5.42
N ASP A 27 0.08 4.48 6.26
CA ASP A 27 0.64 5.50 7.18
C ASP A 27 1.33 6.64 6.43
N GLU A 28 2.04 6.33 5.34
CA GLU A 28 2.77 7.34 4.56
C GLU A 28 1.84 8.18 3.68
N CYS A 29 0.64 7.70 3.35
CA CYS A 29 -0.28 8.42 2.47
C CYS A 29 -0.94 9.61 3.21
N PRO A 30 -0.57 10.87 2.90
CA PRO A 30 -1.14 12.03 3.59
C PRO A 30 -2.61 12.26 3.26
N LYS A 31 -3.10 11.65 2.17
CA LYS A 31 -4.50 11.73 1.72
C LYS A 31 -5.38 10.66 2.36
N GLY A 32 -4.81 9.65 3.02
CA GLY A 32 -5.58 8.51 3.53
C GLY A 32 -6.31 7.73 2.44
N ALA A 33 -5.72 7.64 1.24
CA ALA A 33 -6.36 7.05 0.07
C ALA A 33 -6.48 5.51 0.14
N ILE A 34 -5.77 4.87 1.06
CA ILE A 34 -5.66 3.41 1.18
C ILE A 34 -6.30 2.99 2.51
N SER A 35 -7.15 1.96 2.46
CA SER A 35 -7.77 1.35 3.63
C SER A 35 -7.41 -0.14 3.73
N ARG A 36 -7.47 -0.70 4.95
CA ARG A 36 -7.21 -2.12 5.20
C ARG A 36 -8.48 -2.77 5.68
N GLU A 37 -8.81 -3.91 5.10
CA GLU A 37 -9.96 -4.72 5.48
C GLU A 37 -9.47 -6.09 5.93
N ARG A 38 -10.06 -6.62 7.01
CA ARG A 38 -9.78 -7.98 7.44
C ARG A 38 -10.47 -8.92 6.46
N GLU A 39 -9.71 -9.80 5.81
CA GLU A 39 -10.34 -10.91 5.09
C GLU A 39 -11.07 -11.81 6.11
N VAL A 40 -12.39 -11.88 5.98
CA VAL A 40 -13.26 -12.72 6.82
C VAL A 40 -13.58 -14.06 6.15
N ARG A 41 -12.89 -14.42 5.07
CA ARG A 41 -13.06 -15.71 4.42
C ARG A 41 -12.30 -16.78 5.21
N ALA A 42 -12.98 -17.35 6.20
CA ALA A 42 -12.65 -18.68 6.70
C ALA A 42 -13.12 -19.68 5.63
N TRP A 43 -12.19 -20.43 5.07
CA TRP A 43 -12.50 -21.61 4.27
C TRP A 43 -12.95 -22.74 5.18
#